data_AF-A0A2N9GTE1-F1
#
_entry.id   AF-A0A2N9GTE1-F1
#
_cell.length_a   1.000
_cell.length_b   1.000
_cell.length_c   1.000
_cell.angle_alpha   90.00
_cell.angle_beta   90.00
_cell.angle_gamma   90.00
#
_symmetry.space_group_name_H-M   'P 1'
#
loop_
_entity.id
_entity.type
_entity.pdbx_description
1 polymer ?
#
loop_
_entity_poly.entity_id
_entity_poly.type
_entity_poly.pdbx_seq_one_letter_code
_entity_poly.pdbx_strand_id
1 'polypeptide(L)'
;MAKDGPNWEGLLKWSLAHSEATGPSRNLRGSNEQRFPYKGIWGVKAPIRVSFLCGPQLGVYGALFCGLLGFFGCFQKRLWIYYLAGVTGLENTLPSEEDRKWFMEAMQAQSVDVIKRMKEITLVMQTPEQVLEAQGVTSADIEDMLDELQEHVESIDMANDLNSIGGLVPLLGYLKNSHANIRAKAAEVVTTIVQNNPRSQQLVMEANGLEPLLSNFASDPDVTVQTKALGAISSLIRHNKPGVTAFRLANGYAALRDALGSENVRFQRKALNLIHYLLHENGSDCSVVSELGFPRIMMHLASSEDTEVREAALRCLLELARDETKGADGRLGEDEKLKQLLQERINGISLMSPEDLGAAREERQLVDSLWNTCYNEPSSLQEKGLLVLPGEDALPPDVASQHFEPPLRAWAANPSADKSPDTKKKETPLLLGAGPPPVAADSQNNSGVGEDANGQLNR
;
A
#
# COMPACT_ATOMS: atom_id res chain seq x y z
N MET A 1 49.59 2.14 19.07
CA MET A 1 48.73 3.22 18.53
C MET A 1 48.21 2.69 17.20
N ALA A 2 46.92 2.50 16.92
CA ALA A 2 45.72 3.11 17.46
C ALA A 2 44.83 2.09 18.21
N LYS A 3 44.50 2.44 19.46
CA LYS A 3 43.26 2.04 20.11
C LYS A 3 42.23 3.04 19.60
N ASP A 4 41.22 2.61 18.86
CA ASP A 4 39.92 3.26 18.78
C ASP A 4 38.96 2.24 18.14
N GLY A 5 38.04 1.72 18.95
CA GLY A 5 36.92 0.92 18.45
C GLY A 5 35.94 1.80 17.67
N PRO A 6 34.93 1.20 17.00
CA PRO A 6 33.94 1.96 16.26
C PRO A 6 33.26 3.01 17.17
N ASN A 7 33.17 4.24 16.68
CA ASN A 7 32.55 5.36 17.40
C ASN A 7 31.02 5.16 17.48
N TRP A 8 30.60 4.44 18.53
CA TRP A 8 29.20 4.14 18.83
C TRP A 8 28.33 5.38 19.05
N GLU A 9 28.95 6.49 19.47
CA GLU A 9 28.27 7.76 19.71
C GLU A 9 27.88 8.47 18.41
N GLY A 10 28.65 8.25 17.33
CA GLY A 10 28.31 8.69 15.98
C GLY A 10 27.13 7.91 15.37
N LEU A 11 27.08 6.60 15.61
CA LEU A 11 26.00 5.71 15.14
C LEU A 11 24.68 5.95 15.88
N LEU A 12 24.73 6.20 17.19
CA LEU A 12 23.55 6.57 17.99
C LEU A 12 22.98 7.93 17.60
N LYS A 13 23.83 8.93 17.34
CA LYS A 13 23.38 10.25 16.84
C LYS A 13 22.78 10.18 15.43
N TRP A 14 23.31 9.31 14.56
CA TRP A 14 22.74 9.07 13.24
C TRP A 14 21.35 8.40 13.31
N SER A 15 21.17 7.42 14.21
CA SER A 15 19.90 6.72 14.41
C SER A 15 18.80 7.60 15.01
N LEU A 16 19.15 8.50 15.94
CA LEU A 16 18.18 9.40 16.57
C LEU A 16 17.67 10.49 15.62
N ALA A 17 18.49 10.91 14.65
CA ALA A 17 18.09 11.90 13.65
C ALA A 17 17.08 11.38 12.60
N HIS A 18 16.90 10.06 12.49
CA HIS A 18 16.05 9.42 11.47
C HIS A 18 14.79 8.74 12.04
N SER A 19 14.49 8.91 13.34
CA SER A 19 13.41 8.21 14.05
C SER A 19 12.12 9.03 14.24
N GLU A 20 12.15 10.36 14.12
CA GLU A 20 10.95 11.18 14.33
C GLU A 20 10.19 11.47 13.02
N ALA A 21 9.43 10.48 12.54
CA ALA A 21 8.39 10.69 11.53
C ALA A 21 7.17 9.78 11.76
N THR A 22 6.51 9.90 12.93
CA THR A 22 5.15 9.40 13.12
C THR A 22 4.35 10.36 14.01
N GLY A 23 3.38 11.07 13.42
CA GLY A 23 2.41 11.91 14.13
C GLY A 23 1.32 11.06 14.83
N PRO A 24 0.53 11.64 15.76
CA PRO A 24 -0.40 10.87 16.60
C PRO A 24 -1.82 10.75 16.01
N SER A 25 -2.36 9.54 16.09
CA SER A 25 -3.77 9.19 15.80
C SER A 25 -4.75 9.70 16.87
N ARG A 26 -5.95 10.09 16.44
CA ARG A 26 -7.10 10.46 17.29
C ARG A 26 -8.18 9.37 17.23
N ASN A 27 -8.73 9.02 18.40
CA ASN A 27 -9.77 7.99 18.63
C ASN A 27 -11.18 8.44 18.18
N LEU A 28 -12.06 7.49 17.79
CA LEU A 28 -13.35 7.18 18.44
C LEU A 28 -14.15 6.04 17.73
N ARG A 29 -14.39 4.94 18.48
CA ARG A 29 -15.68 4.31 18.85
C ARG A 29 -16.73 3.97 17.77
N GLY A 30 -17.08 2.68 17.62
CA GLY A 30 -18.39 2.24 17.10
C GLY A 30 -18.51 0.83 16.47
N SER A 31 -18.58 -0.21 17.31
CA SER A 31 -19.28 -1.52 17.14
C SER A 31 -19.72 -2.07 15.75
N ASN A 32 -19.22 -3.25 15.36
CA ASN A 32 -19.96 -4.53 15.52
C ASN A 32 -19.11 -5.75 15.13
N GLU A 33 -19.46 -6.86 15.78
CA GLU A 33 -18.67 -8.07 16.02
C GLU A 33 -19.08 -9.21 15.07
N GLN A 34 -18.15 -9.80 14.31
CA GLN A 34 -18.33 -11.14 13.72
C GLN A 34 -17.02 -11.93 13.71
N ARG A 35 -17.16 -13.23 14.00
CA ARG A 35 -16.15 -14.16 14.53
C ARG A 35 -15.92 -15.26 13.50
N PHE A 36 -14.67 -15.60 13.15
CA PHE A 36 -14.35 -16.90 12.53
C PHE A 36 -13.06 -17.52 13.08
N PRO A 37 -12.99 -18.86 13.17
CA PRO A 37 -12.03 -19.60 13.98
C PRO A 37 -10.80 -20.05 13.18
N TYR A 38 -9.61 -19.89 13.73
CA TYR A 38 -8.41 -20.61 13.27
C TYR A 38 -8.06 -21.72 14.27
N LYS A 39 -8.15 -22.98 13.80
CA LYS A 39 -7.59 -24.16 14.47
C LYS A 39 -6.12 -24.28 14.06
N GLY A 40 -5.19 -24.03 14.97
CA GLY A 40 -3.79 -24.42 14.83
C GLY A 40 -3.61 -25.90 15.21
N ILE A 41 -2.92 -26.64 14.35
CA ILE A 41 -2.38 -27.99 14.61
C ILE A 41 -0.86 -27.84 14.76
N TRP A 42 -0.24 -28.78 15.50
CA TRP A 42 1.12 -28.82 16.07
C TRP A 42 1.21 -28.06 17.42
N GLY A 43 1.17 -28.70 18.59
CA GLY A 43 1.55 -30.07 18.93
C GLY A 43 2.88 -30.16 19.69
N VAL A 44 3.28 -29.13 20.44
CA VAL A 44 4.37 -29.22 21.43
C VAL A 44 3.86 -28.66 22.76
N LYS A 45 3.62 -29.54 23.73
CA LYS A 45 3.35 -29.17 25.12
C LYS A 45 4.67 -28.84 25.81
N ALA A 46 4.95 -27.56 26.03
CA ALA A 46 5.85 -27.12 27.08
C ALA A 46 5.04 -26.25 28.06
N PRO A 47 5.01 -26.56 29.37
CA PRO A 47 4.24 -25.77 30.33
C PRO A 47 5.01 -24.49 30.67
N ILE A 48 4.71 -23.38 29.99
CA ILE A 48 5.14 -22.07 30.45
C ILE A 48 4.12 -21.62 31.50
N ARG A 49 4.51 -21.67 32.78
CA ARG A 49 3.82 -21.00 33.88
C ARG A 49 3.92 -19.49 33.65
N VAL A 50 2.87 -18.89 33.07
CA VAL A 50 2.70 -17.44 33.06
C VAL A 50 1.96 -17.07 34.35
N SER A 51 2.68 -16.61 35.36
CA SER A 51 2.08 -15.97 36.53
C SER A 51 1.59 -14.58 36.11
N PHE A 52 0.28 -14.45 35.86
CA PHE A 52 -0.37 -13.15 35.71
C PHE A 52 -0.44 -12.46 37.08
N LEU A 53 0.44 -11.48 37.32
CA LEU A 53 0.16 -10.41 38.27
C LEU A 53 -0.59 -9.31 37.50
N CYS A 54 -1.90 -9.47 37.42
CA CYS A 54 -2.80 -8.49 36.84
C CYS A 54 -3.16 -7.46 37.92
N GLY A 55 -2.53 -6.28 37.89
CA GLY A 55 -3.03 -5.09 38.58
C GLY A 55 -4.13 -4.42 37.74
N PRO A 56 -5.21 -3.90 38.34
CA PRO A 56 -6.43 -3.60 37.61
C PRO A 56 -6.37 -2.20 36.99
N GLN A 57 -5.74 -2.00 35.82
CA GLN A 57 -5.90 -0.73 35.06
C GLN A 57 -5.49 -0.72 33.58
N LEU A 58 -5.34 -1.86 32.88
CA LEU A 58 -5.05 -1.86 31.43
C LEU A 58 -5.98 -2.81 30.67
N GLY A 59 -7.28 -2.52 30.72
CA GLY A 59 -8.34 -3.33 30.11
C GLY A 59 -8.77 -2.93 28.69
N VAL A 60 -8.11 -1.95 28.03
CA VAL A 60 -8.63 -1.41 26.75
C VAL A 60 -7.59 -1.31 25.62
N TYR A 61 -6.30 -1.49 25.90
CA TYR A 61 -5.23 -1.37 24.89
C TYR A 61 -4.74 -2.70 24.29
N GLY A 62 -5.18 -3.86 24.81
CA GLY A 62 -4.71 -5.17 24.33
C GLY A 62 -5.29 -5.66 23.00
N ALA A 63 -6.45 -5.16 22.58
CA ALA A 63 -7.16 -5.69 21.39
C ALA A 63 -6.89 -4.91 20.10
N LEU A 64 -6.57 -3.61 20.18
CA LEU A 64 -6.13 -2.80 19.05
C LEU A 64 -4.70 -3.12 18.60
N PHE A 65 -3.95 -3.86 19.43
CA PHE A 65 -2.54 -4.17 19.18
C PHE A 65 -2.33 -5.39 18.27
N CYS A 66 -3.29 -6.32 18.18
CA CYS A 66 -3.17 -7.49 17.29
C CYS A 66 -3.54 -7.22 15.83
N GLY A 67 -4.34 -6.18 15.52
CA GLY A 67 -4.80 -5.90 14.15
C GLY A 67 -3.77 -5.21 13.26
N LEU A 68 -2.95 -4.31 13.81
CA LEU A 68 -1.87 -3.63 13.09
C LEU A 68 -0.56 -4.44 13.02
N LEU A 69 -0.52 -5.59 13.70
CA LEU A 69 0.64 -6.49 13.74
C LEU A 69 0.44 -7.78 12.92
N GLY A 70 -0.54 -7.79 12.01
CA GLY A 70 -0.70 -8.84 11.00
C GLY A 70 0.21 -8.69 9.78
N PHE A 71 0.89 -7.54 9.65
CA PHE A 71 1.73 -7.19 8.49
C PHE A 71 3.23 -7.15 8.79
N PHE A 72 3.61 -7.39 10.05
CA PHE A 72 5.00 -7.44 10.47
C PHE A 72 5.27 -8.80 11.08
N GLY A 73 6.18 -9.56 10.45
CA GLY A 73 6.57 -10.89 10.88
C GLY A 73 6.92 -10.95 12.37
N CYS A 74 6.86 -12.15 12.94
CA CYS A 74 7.11 -12.45 14.36
C CYS A 74 8.37 -11.78 14.96
N PHE A 75 9.32 -11.37 14.13
CA PHE A 75 10.53 -10.66 14.50
C PHE A 75 10.27 -9.27 15.12
N GLN A 76 9.29 -8.50 14.60
CA GLN A 76 9.01 -7.14 15.09
C GLN A 76 8.25 -7.11 16.42
N LYS A 77 7.48 -8.16 16.73
CA LYS A 77 6.78 -8.30 18.02
C LYS A 77 7.76 -8.42 19.19
N ARG A 78 8.91 -9.08 18.99
CA ARG A 78 9.93 -9.23 20.03
C ARG A 78 10.73 -7.95 20.25
N LEU A 79 11.08 -7.24 19.18
CA LEU A 79 11.80 -5.97 19.26
C LEU A 79 10.98 -4.90 20.00
N TRP A 80 9.66 -4.88 19.81
CA TRP A 80 8.78 -3.92 20.47
C TRP A 80 8.58 -4.20 21.97
N ILE A 81 8.63 -5.47 22.40
CA ILE A 81 8.63 -5.84 23.82
C ILE A 81 9.89 -5.33 24.52
N TYR A 82 11.07 -5.41 23.88
CA TYR A 82 12.29 -4.82 24.43
C TYR A 82 12.27 -3.29 24.41
N TYR A 83 11.65 -2.70 23.39
CA TYR A 83 11.46 -1.25 23.33
C TYR A 83 10.52 -0.75 24.44
N LEU A 84 9.41 -1.45 24.71
CA LEU A 84 8.53 -1.13 25.84
C LEU A 84 9.16 -1.41 27.21
N ALA A 85 9.94 -2.48 27.34
CA ALA A 85 10.69 -2.77 28.56
C ALA A 85 11.74 -1.67 28.85
N GLY A 86 12.28 -1.01 27.82
CA GLY A 86 13.14 0.16 27.97
C GLY A 86 12.42 1.46 28.37
N VAL A 87 11.11 1.56 28.11
CA VAL A 87 10.30 2.76 28.45
C VAL A 87 9.69 2.67 29.84
N THR A 88 9.45 1.46 30.36
CA THR A 88 9.08 1.27 31.78
C THR A 88 10.34 1.13 32.60
N GLY A 89 10.81 2.24 33.18
CA GLY A 89 12.05 2.37 33.96
C GLY A 89 12.27 1.33 35.07
N LEU A 90 12.66 0.13 34.67
CA LEU A 90 13.36 -0.86 35.49
C LEU A 90 14.85 -0.62 35.25
N GLU A 91 15.44 0.06 36.23
CA GLU A 91 16.85 0.08 36.61
C GLU A 91 17.88 -0.39 35.57
N ASN A 92 18.70 0.57 35.15
CA ASN A 92 19.94 0.42 34.39
C ASN A 92 20.80 -0.75 34.91
N THR A 93 20.61 -1.92 34.32
CA THR A 93 21.63 -2.96 34.27
C THR A 93 22.08 -3.05 32.83
N LEU A 94 23.30 -2.60 32.55
CA LEU A 94 23.99 -2.92 31.31
C LEU A 94 23.90 -4.45 31.15
N PRO A 95 23.44 -4.97 30.00
CA PRO A 95 23.41 -6.41 29.76
C PRO A 95 24.80 -6.99 30.07
N SER A 96 24.86 -8.05 30.89
CA SER A 96 26.15 -8.67 31.18
C SER A 96 26.80 -9.17 29.88
N GLU A 97 28.12 -9.34 29.85
CA GLU A 97 28.78 -9.89 28.64
C GLU A 97 28.20 -11.27 28.27
N GLU A 98 27.74 -12.03 29.27
CA GLU A 98 27.06 -13.31 29.09
C GLU A 98 25.66 -13.15 28.48
N ASP A 99 24.86 -12.16 28.90
CA ASP A 99 23.55 -11.88 28.31
C ASP A 99 23.67 -11.38 26.87
N ARG A 100 24.69 -10.56 26.58
CA ARG A 100 24.97 -10.05 25.24
C ARG A 100 25.45 -11.16 24.31
N LYS A 101 26.30 -12.07 24.82
CA LYS A 101 26.79 -13.23 24.08
C LYS A 101 25.67 -14.24 23.86
N TRP A 102 24.87 -14.55 24.87
CA TRP A 102 23.68 -15.38 24.74
C TRP A 102 22.68 -14.78 23.74
N PHE A 103 22.45 -13.47 23.77
CA PHE A 103 21.58 -12.81 22.80
C PHE A 103 22.13 -12.90 21.38
N MET A 104 23.43 -12.65 21.16
CA MET A 104 24.06 -12.82 19.85
C MET A 104 24.04 -14.28 19.38
N GLU A 105 24.27 -15.24 20.27
CA GLU A 105 24.20 -16.67 19.98
C GLU A 105 22.76 -17.12 19.69
N ALA A 106 21.77 -16.62 20.42
CA ALA A 106 20.35 -16.90 20.17
C ALA A 106 19.88 -16.24 18.87
N MET A 107 20.35 -15.03 18.55
CA MET A 107 20.10 -14.36 17.28
C MET A 107 20.76 -15.09 16.10
N GLN A 108 21.98 -15.59 16.27
CA GLN A 108 22.70 -16.36 15.23
C GLN A 108 22.18 -17.80 15.07
N ALA A 109 21.82 -18.46 16.17
CA ALA A 109 21.22 -19.79 16.13
C ALA A 109 19.80 -19.78 15.53
N GLN A 110 19.11 -18.63 15.61
CA GLN A 110 17.81 -18.40 14.99
C GLN A 110 17.91 -17.76 13.59
N SER A 111 19.07 -17.23 13.19
CA SER A 111 19.30 -16.81 11.80
C SER A 111 19.66 -18.03 10.96
N VAL A 112 18.66 -18.57 10.24
CA VAL A 112 18.95 -19.47 9.13
C VAL A 112 19.83 -18.70 8.14
N ASP A 113 20.95 -19.28 7.72
CA ASP A 113 21.70 -18.76 6.58
C ASP A 113 20.81 -18.92 5.34
N VAL A 114 20.05 -17.86 5.05
CA VAL A 114 19.03 -17.83 4.00
C VAL A 114 19.66 -18.18 2.65
N ILE A 115 20.88 -17.69 2.39
CA ILE A 115 21.60 -17.98 1.13
C ILE A 115 21.93 -19.47 1.06
N LYS A 116 22.40 -20.08 2.16
CA LYS A 116 22.63 -21.53 2.20
C LYS A 116 21.34 -22.30 1.95
N ARG A 117 20.23 -21.90 2.59
CA ARG A 117 18.94 -22.57 2.41
C ARG A 117 18.42 -22.44 0.97
N MET A 118 18.52 -21.25 0.37
CA MET A 118 18.17 -21.03 -1.03
C MET A 118 19.04 -21.85 -2.00
N LYS A 119 20.31 -22.10 -1.68
CA LYS A 119 21.17 -23.01 -2.45
C LYS A 119 20.72 -24.47 -2.35
N GLU A 120 20.28 -24.91 -1.17
CA GLU A 120 19.69 -26.25 -0.99
C GLU A 120 18.40 -26.39 -1.82
N ILE A 121 17.50 -25.41 -1.76
CA ILE A 121 16.28 -25.37 -2.58
C ILE A 121 16.63 -25.38 -4.07
N THR A 122 17.63 -24.60 -4.49
CA THR A 122 18.11 -24.57 -5.87
C THR A 122 18.61 -25.93 -6.34
N LEU A 123 19.32 -26.67 -5.48
CA LEU A 123 19.79 -28.02 -5.79
C LEU A 123 18.62 -29.00 -5.97
N VAL A 124 17.59 -28.89 -5.13
CA VAL A 124 16.36 -29.69 -5.29
C VAL A 124 15.69 -29.36 -6.62
N MET A 125 15.57 -28.07 -6.99
CA MET A 125 15.00 -27.66 -8.28
C MET A 125 15.78 -28.13 -9.50
N GLN A 126 17.09 -28.36 -9.37
CA GLN A 126 17.93 -28.88 -10.43
C GLN A 126 17.91 -30.41 -10.52
N THR A 127 17.38 -31.09 -9.51
CA THR A 127 17.33 -32.54 -9.46
C THR A 127 16.22 -33.05 -10.39
N PRO A 128 16.48 -34.06 -11.24
CA PRO A 128 15.46 -34.61 -12.12
C PRO A 128 14.24 -35.13 -11.36
N GLU A 129 13.04 -34.88 -11.89
CA GLU A 129 11.76 -35.24 -11.27
C GLU A 129 11.68 -36.74 -10.92
N GLN A 130 12.21 -37.62 -11.77
CA GLN A 130 12.23 -39.07 -11.52
C GLN A 130 13.06 -39.44 -10.29
N VAL A 131 14.11 -38.68 -9.99
CA VAL A 131 14.96 -38.89 -8.82
C VAL A 131 14.25 -38.40 -7.56
N LEU A 132 13.53 -37.27 -7.65
CA LEU A 132 12.71 -36.75 -6.55
C LEU A 132 11.58 -37.72 -6.20
N GLU A 133 10.86 -38.22 -7.21
CA GLU A 133 9.81 -39.23 -7.04
C GLU A 133 10.35 -40.52 -6.42
N ALA A 134 11.53 -40.99 -6.87
CA ALA A 134 12.18 -42.18 -6.30
C ALA A 134 12.60 -42.00 -4.83
N GLN A 135 12.85 -40.75 -4.42
CA GLN A 135 13.13 -40.38 -3.02
C GLN A 135 11.87 -40.15 -2.19
N GLY A 136 10.68 -40.30 -2.79
CA GLY A 136 9.39 -40.12 -2.13
C GLY A 136 8.96 -38.66 -2.00
N VAL A 137 9.59 -37.73 -2.73
CA VAL A 137 9.18 -36.32 -2.77
C VAL A 137 7.88 -36.22 -3.56
N THR A 138 6.85 -35.66 -2.94
CA THR A 138 5.54 -35.46 -3.54
C THR A 138 5.42 -34.07 -4.18
N SER A 139 4.38 -33.87 -5.00
CA SER A 139 4.09 -32.54 -5.54
C SER A 139 3.81 -31.50 -4.45
N ALA A 140 3.23 -31.92 -3.32
CA ALA A 140 2.97 -31.05 -2.17
C ALA A 140 4.27 -30.61 -1.49
N ASP A 141 5.26 -31.49 -1.37
CA ASP A 141 6.57 -31.13 -0.81
C ASP A 141 7.30 -30.11 -1.71
N ILE A 142 7.10 -30.20 -3.03
CA ILE A 142 7.61 -29.21 -3.98
C ILE A 142 6.89 -27.87 -3.83
N GLU A 143 5.57 -27.87 -3.64
CA GLU A 143 4.81 -26.65 -3.36
C GLU A 143 5.31 -25.95 -2.09
N ASP A 144 5.43 -26.70 -0.98
CA ASP A 144 5.91 -26.19 0.30
C ASP A 144 7.33 -25.62 0.18
N MET A 145 8.20 -26.27 -0.60
CA MET A 145 9.55 -25.77 -0.89
C MET A 145 9.54 -24.47 -1.71
N LEU A 146 8.63 -24.34 -2.69
CA LEU A 146 8.50 -23.11 -3.46
C LEU A 146 7.86 -21.99 -2.63
N ASP A 147 6.97 -22.31 -1.70
CA ASP A 147 6.44 -21.36 -0.71
C ASP A 147 7.56 -20.84 0.20
N GLU A 148 8.42 -21.73 0.72
CA GLU A 148 9.61 -21.32 1.49
C GLU A 148 10.54 -20.43 0.65
N LEU A 149 10.75 -20.78 -0.62
CA LEU A 149 11.54 -19.95 -1.52
C LEU A 149 10.91 -18.56 -1.72
N GLN A 150 9.58 -18.50 -1.85
CA GLN A 150 8.83 -17.25 -1.99
C GLN A 150 9.11 -16.32 -0.80
N GLU A 151 9.01 -16.83 0.43
CA GLU A 151 9.26 -16.05 1.66
C GLU A 151 10.68 -15.48 1.69
N HIS A 152 11.68 -16.25 1.23
CA HIS A 152 13.06 -15.78 1.18
C HIS A 152 13.28 -14.67 0.15
N VAL A 153 12.66 -14.78 -1.03
CA VAL A 153 12.83 -13.81 -2.13
C VAL A 153 11.94 -12.58 -2.01
N GLU A 154 11.14 -12.44 -0.95
CA GLU A 154 10.46 -11.17 -0.62
C GLU A 154 11.46 -10.02 -0.40
N SER A 155 12.68 -10.35 0.03
CA SER A 155 13.78 -9.39 0.07
C SER A 155 14.36 -9.19 -1.33
N ILE A 156 14.48 -7.92 -1.76
CA ILE A 156 15.08 -7.53 -3.04
C ILE A 156 16.48 -8.10 -3.20
N ASP A 157 17.28 -8.13 -2.13
CA ASP A 157 18.64 -8.67 -2.16
C ASP A 157 18.64 -10.18 -2.43
N MET A 158 17.76 -10.92 -1.75
CA MET A 158 17.64 -12.38 -1.94
C MET A 158 17.07 -12.72 -3.32
N ALA A 159 16.11 -11.93 -3.83
CA ALA A 159 15.62 -12.07 -5.20
C ALA A 159 16.74 -11.92 -6.24
N ASN A 160 17.65 -10.96 -6.04
CA ASN A 160 18.81 -10.77 -6.92
C ASN A 160 19.85 -11.89 -6.74
N ASP A 161 20.07 -12.36 -5.52
CA ASP A 161 21.00 -13.45 -5.21
C ASP A 161 20.52 -14.79 -5.76
N LEU A 162 19.21 -15.02 -5.88
CA LEU A 162 18.65 -16.25 -6.47
C LEU A 162 19.21 -16.53 -7.87
N ASN A 163 19.36 -15.49 -8.70
CA ASN A 163 19.99 -15.65 -10.00
C ASN A 163 21.49 -15.96 -9.88
N SER A 164 22.19 -15.28 -8.98
CA SER A 164 23.63 -15.46 -8.73
C SER A 164 23.97 -16.88 -8.25
N ILE A 165 23.07 -17.53 -7.49
CA ILE A 165 23.22 -18.93 -7.06
C ILE A 165 22.72 -19.96 -8.08
N GLY A 166 22.23 -19.51 -9.25
CA GLY A 166 21.75 -20.39 -10.32
C GLY A 166 20.35 -20.96 -10.12
N GLY A 167 19.53 -20.34 -9.24
CA GLY A 167 18.17 -20.78 -8.95
C GLY A 167 17.09 -20.24 -9.89
N LEU A 168 17.39 -19.17 -10.63
CA LEU A 168 16.40 -18.53 -11.53
C LEU A 168 15.98 -19.43 -12.71
N VAL A 169 16.95 -20.01 -13.42
CA VAL A 169 16.65 -20.86 -14.59
C VAL A 169 15.85 -22.12 -14.21
N PRO A 170 16.22 -22.86 -13.14
CA PRO A 170 15.39 -23.95 -12.63
C PRO A 170 13.96 -23.51 -12.27
N LEU A 171 13.80 -22.38 -11.57
CA LEU A 171 12.49 -21.84 -11.23
C LEU A 171 11.63 -21.58 -12.48
N LEU A 172 12.21 -20.98 -13.53
CA LEU A 172 11.51 -20.78 -14.80
C LEU A 172 11.17 -22.10 -15.50
N GLY A 173 11.96 -23.16 -15.31
CA GLY A 173 11.65 -24.52 -15.76
C GLY A 173 10.40 -25.10 -15.12
N TYR A 174 10.14 -24.77 -13.85
CA TYR A 174 8.97 -25.25 -13.11
C TYR A 174 7.65 -24.65 -13.63
N LEU A 175 7.71 -23.56 -14.40
CA LEU A 175 6.54 -23.05 -15.14
C LEU A 175 6.02 -24.05 -16.20
N LYS A 176 6.82 -25.05 -16.60
CA LYS A 176 6.43 -26.09 -17.56
C LYS A 176 6.17 -27.45 -16.88
N ASN A 177 6.05 -27.48 -15.55
CA ASN A 177 5.82 -28.72 -14.81
C ASN A 177 4.45 -29.33 -15.12
N SER A 178 4.34 -30.66 -15.00
CA SER A 178 3.11 -31.42 -15.23
C SER A 178 1.96 -30.99 -14.29
N HIS A 179 2.29 -30.62 -13.05
CA HIS A 179 1.30 -30.27 -12.03
C HIS A 179 0.94 -28.78 -12.03
N ALA A 180 -0.35 -28.47 -12.07
CA ALA A 180 -0.86 -27.10 -12.18
C ALA A 180 -0.53 -26.23 -10.94
N ASN A 181 -0.67 -26.79 -9.75
CA ASN A 181 -0.24 -26.16 -8.49
C ASN A 181 1.24 -25.72 -8.50
N ILE A 182 2.16 -26.57 -8.98
CA ILE A 182 3.58 -26.24 -9.10
C ILE A 182 3.78 -25.11 -10.11
N ARG A 183 3.12 -25.16 -11.27
CA ARG A 183 3.19 -24.05 -12.26
C ARG A 183 2.67 -22.74 -11.68
N ALA A 184 1.56 -22.77 -10.97
CA ALA A 184 0.96 -21.60 -10.32
C ALA A 184 1.90 -21.02 -9.24
N LYS A 185 2.50 -21.89 -8.42
CA LYS A 185 3.42 -21.49 -7.36
C LYS A 185 4.73 -20.93 -7.92
N ALA A 186 5.29 -21.56 -8.97
CA ALA A 186 6.46 -21.03 -9.66
C ALA A 186 6.20 -19.63 -10.24
N ALA A 187 5.04 -19.42 -10.88
CA ALA A 187 4.64 -18.09 -11.36
C ALA A 187 4.47 -17.08 -10.21
N GLU A 188 4.02 -17.52 -9.04
CA GLU A 188 3.94 -16.69 -7.84
C GLU A 188 5.31 -16.25 -7.33
N VAL A 189 6.27 -17.18 -7.20
CA VAL A 189 7.66 -16.86 -6.84
C VAL A 189 8.27 -15.89 -7.85
N VAL A 190 8.07 -16.10 -9.16
CA VAL A 190 8.54 -15.18 -10.20
C VAL A 190 7.91 -13.80 -10.04
N THR A 191 6.62 -13.73 -9.68
CA THR A 191 5.94 -12.45 -9.39
C THR A 191 6.66 -11.69 -8.29
N THR A 192 6.98 -12.34 -7.18
CA THR A 192 7.68 -11.74 -6.04
C THR A 192 9.07 -11.24 -6.43
N ILE A 193 9.83 -12.05 -7.18
CA ILE A 193 11.21 -11.71 -7.59
C ILE A 193 11.28 -10.44 -8.45
N VAL A 194 10.31 -10.25 -9.35
CA VAL A 194 10.33 -9.15 -10.34
C VAL A 194 9.53 -7.92 -9.90
N GLN A 195 8.71 -8.04 -8.85
CA GLN A 195 7.85 -6.96 -8.39
C GLN A 195 8.69 -5.76 -7.92
N ASN A 196 8.54 -4.63 -8.63
CA ASN A 196 9.28 -3.40 -8.35
C ASN A 196 10.81 -3.59 -8.31
N ASN A 197 11.34 -4.58 -9.02
CA ASN A 197 12.77 -4.90 -9.04
C ASN A 197 13.30 -4.92 -10.49
N PRO A 198 13.83 -3.77 -11.00
CA PRO A 198 14.32 -3.66 -12.37
C PRO A 198 15.43 -4.65 -12.73
N ARG A 199 16.30 -4.99 -11.76
CA ARG A 199 17.41 -5.93 -11.98
C ARG A 199 16.87 -7.34 -12.23
N SER A 200 15.99 -7.81 -11.36
CA SER A 200 15.35 -9.12 -11.55
C SER A 200 14.45 -9.16 -12.77
N GLN A 201 13.72 -8.08 -13.09
CA GLN A 201 12.95 -7.98 -14.33
C GLN A 201 13.85 -8.20 -15.55
N GLN A 202 15.01 -7.54 -15.61
CA GLN A 202 15.96 -7.73 -16.71
C GLN A 202 16.49 -9.17 -16.77
N LEU A 203 16.91 -9.74 -15.63
CA LEU A 203 17.42 -11.12 -15.57
C LEU A 203 16.39 -12.16 -16.05
N VAL A 204 15.12 -11.98 -15.67
CA VAL A 204 14.01 -12.85 -16.15
C VAL A 204 13.80 -12.70 -17.65
N MET A 205 13.89 -11.48 -18.19
CA MET A 205 13.78 -11.24 -19.63
C MET A 205 14.95 -11.89 -20.40
N GLU A 206 16.18 -11.77 -19.89
CA GLU A 206 17.39 -12.38 -20.48
C GLU A 206 17.35 -13.90 -20.45
N ALA A 207 16.75 -14.47 -19.40
CA ALA A 207 16.53 -15.92 -19.26
C ALA A 207 15.33 -16.44 -20.09
N ASN A 208 14.73 -15.61 -20.95
CA ASN A 208 13.53 -15.92 -21.74
C ASN A 208 12.34 -16.40 -20.88
N GLY A 209 12.21 -15.85 -19.67
CA GLY A 209 11.15 -16.23 -18.73
C GLY A 209 9.76 -15.73 -19.11
N LEU A 210 9.65 -14.76 -20.02
CA LEU A 210 8.36 -14.23 -20.49
C LEU A 210 7.58 -15.26 -21.34
N GLU A 211 8.26 -16.07 -22.15
CA GLU A 211 7.63 -17.08 -23.02
C GLU A 211 6.80 -18.12 -22.24
N PRO A 212 7.34 -18.84 -21.24
CA PRO A 212 6.54 -19.80 -20.46
C PRO A 212 5.41 -19.11 -19.68
N LEU A 213 5.62 -17.89 -19.20
CA LEU A 213 4.55 -17.13 -18.53
C LEU A 213 3.40 -16.81 -19.49
N LEU A 214 3.70 -16.39 -20.72
CA LEU A 214 2.68 -16.13 -21.74
C LEU A 214 1.93 -17.40 -22.14
N SER A 215 2.64 -18.51 -22.32
CA SER A 215 2.03 -19.82 -22.58
C SER A 215 1.05 -20.22 -21.48
N ASN A 216 1.46 -20.09 -20.22
CA ASN A 216 0.62 -20.42 -19.06
C ASN A 216 -0.56 -19.45 -18.92
N PHE A 217 -0.38 -18.17 -19.25
CA PHE A 217 -1.47 -17.19 -19.23
C PHE A 217 -2.52 -17.47 -20.32
N ALA A 218 -2.08 -17.78 -21.54
CA ALA A 218 -2.97 -17.88 -22.69
C ALA A 218 -3.63 -19.26 -22.88
N SER A 219 -2.99 -20.34 -22.40
CA SER A 219 -3.37 -21.71 -22.83
C SER A 219 -3.43 -22.75 -21.71
N ASP A 220 -3.12 -22.39 -20.46
CA ASP A 220 -3.21 -23.36 -19.36
C ASP A 220 -4.67 -23.75 -19.07
N PRO A 221 -5.00 -25.04 -18.84
CA PRO A 221 -6.35 -25.46 -18.48
C PRO A 221 -6.79 -24.96 -17.09
N ASP A 222 -5.86 -24.64 -16.19
CA ASP A 222 -6.17 -24.18 -14.84
C ASP A 222 -6.16 -22.65 -14.76
N VAL A 223 -7.33 -22.06 -14.46
CA VAL A 223 -7.49 -20.61 -14.32
C VAL A 223 -6.62 -20.00 -13.21
N THR A 224 -6.24 -20.78 -12.20
CA THR A 224 -5.33 -20.36 -11.13
C THR A 224 -3.94 -20.14 -11.70
N VAL A 225 -3.46 -21.06 -12.55
CA VAL A 225 -2.18 -20.92 -13.25
C VAL A 225 -2.23 -19.70 -14.16
N GLN A 226 -3.30 -19.54 -14.95
CA GLN A 226 -3.48 -18.37 -15.81
C GLN A 226 -3.44 -17.06 -15.01
N THR A 227 -4.13 -17.01 -13.85
CA THR A 227 -4.18 -15.84 -12.99
C THR A 227 -2.82 -15.51 -12.37
N LYS A 228 -2.06 -16.52 -11.92
CA LYS A 228 -0.72 -16.35 -11.35
C LYS A 228 0.33 -16.00 -12.42
N ALA A 229 0.21 -16.55 -13.63
CA ALA A 229 1.04 -16.17 -14.77
C ALA A 229 0.79 -14.71 -15.18
N LEU A 230 -0.47 -14.28 -15.25
CA LEU A 230 -0.83 -12.87 -15.43
C LEU A 230 -0.33 -11.99 -14.26
N GLY A 231 -0.27 -12.56 -13.05
CA GLY A 231 0.57 -12.14 -11.90
C GLY A 231 1.92 -11.64 -12.33
N ALA A 232 2.75 -12.62 -12.67
CA ALA A 232 4.14 -12.44 -12.99
C ALA A 232 4.33 -11.50 -14.18
N ILE A 233 3.56 -11.67 -15.26
CA ILE A 233 3.64 -10.81 -16.45
C ILE A 233 3.39 -9.35 -16.07
N SER A 234 2.33 -9.07 -15.30
CA SER A 234 2.02 -7.70 -14.89
C SER A 234 3.16 -7.07 -14.09
N SER A 235 3.77 -7.82 -13.15
CA SER A 235 4.92 -7.32 -12.39
C SER A 235 6.19 -7.19 -13.23
N LEU A 236 6.38 -8.05 -14.23
CA LEU A 236 7.54 -8.10 -15.10
C LEU A 236 7.58 -6.93 -16.10
N ILE A 237 6.43 -6.53 -16.63
CA ILE A 237 6.34 -5.50 -17.69
C ILE A 237 6.12 -4.09 -17.13
N ARG A 238 5.67 -3.94 -15.88
CA ARG A 238 5.49 -2.64 -15.25
C ARG A 238 6.83 -1.89 -15.14
N HIS A 239 6.84 -0.67 -15.65
CA HIS A 239 8.01 0.21 -15.78
C HIS A 239 9.17 -0.41 -16.59
N ASN A 240 8.88 -1.41 -17.42
CA ASN A 240 9.85 -2.13 -18.25
C ASN A 240 9.43 -2.08 -19.72
N LYS A 241 9.87 -1.05 -20.45
CA LYS A 241 9.51 -0.81 -21.87
C LYS A 241 9.84 -1.99 -22.81
N PRO A 242 11.03 -2.64 -22.71
CA PRO A 242 11.29 -3.87 -23.46
C PRO A 242 10.27 -4.99 -23.16
N GLY A 243 9.91 -5.17 -21.88
CA GLY A 243 8.89 -6.14 -21.45
C GLY A 243 7.52 -5.87 -22.06
N VAL A 244 7.07 -4.61 -22.04
CA VAL A 244 5.80 -4.21 -22.69
C VAL A 244 5.86 -4.51 -24.19
N THR A 245 6.94 -4.14 -24.88
CA THR A 245 7.09 -4.39 -26.32
C THR A 245 7.02 -5.88 -26.64
N ALA A 246 7.74 -6.71 -25.87
CA ALA A 246 7.72 -8.16 -26.03
C ALA A 246 6.31 -8.75 -25.79
N PHE A 247 5.59 -8.25 -24.78
CA PHE A 247 4.21 -8.64 -24.51
C PHE A 247 3.28 -8.32 -25.70
N ARG A 248 3.44 -7.16 -26.34
CA ARG A 248 2.66 -6.81 -27.55
C ARG A 248 2.99 -7.73 -28.72
N LEU A 249 4.27 -7.96 -28.99
CA LEU A 249 4.74 -8.80 -30.09
C LEU A 249 4.28 -10.27 -29.95
N ALA A 250 4.12 -10.73 -28.71
CA ALA A 250 3.60 -12.07 -28.42
C ALA A 250 2.05 -12.14 -28.37
N ASN A 251 1.36 -11.13 -28.93
CA ASN A 251 -0.10 -11.05 -29.00
C ASN A 251 -0.79 -11.11 -27.61
N GLY A 252 -0.17 -10.52 -26.59
CA GLY A 252 -0.68 -10.54 -25.22
C GLY A 252 -2.09 -9.92 -25.05
N TYR A 253 -2.49 -8.99 -25.92
CA TYR A 253 -3.85 -8.42 -25.90
C TYR A 253 -4.92 -9.44 -26.27
N ALA A 254 -4.66 -10.40 -27.16
CA ALA A 254 -5.65 -11.44 -27.45
C ALA A 254 -5.95 -12.27 -26.20
N ALA A 255 -4.91 -12.69 -25.48
CA ALA A 255 -5.06 -13.43 -24.23
C ALA A 255 -5.73 -12.59 -23.12
N LEU A 256 -5.47 -11.27 -23.08
CA LEU A 256 -6.21 -10.36 -22.18
C LEU A 256 -7.70 -10.29 -22.52
N ARG A 257 -8.05 -10.26 -23.81
CA ARG A 257 -9.45 -10.25 -24.24
C ARG A 257 -10.16 -11.53 -23.80
N ASP A 258 -9.50 -12.67 -23.98
CA ASP A 258 -10.06 -13.97 -23.60
C ASP A 258 -10.20 -14.08 -22.08
N ALA A 259 -9.25 -13.51 -21.31
CA ALA A 259 -9.33 -13.42 -19.85
C ALA A 259 -10.55 -12.61 -19.36
N LEU A 260 -10.95 -11.55 -20.08
CA LEU A 260 -12.16 -10.78 -19.76
C LEU A 260 -13.45 -11.58 -19.97
N GLY A 261 -13.43 -12.55 -20.90
CA GLY A 261 -14.55 -13.46 -21.16
C GLY A 261 -14.67 -14.62 -20.16
N SER A 262 -13.71 -14.77 -19.24
CA SER A 262 -13.74 -15.80 -18.19
C SER A 262 -14.83 -15.51 -17.14
N GLU A 263 -15.39 -16.55 -16.51
CA GLU A 263 -16.29 -16.40 -15.36
C GLU A 263 -15.56 -16.06 -14.05
N ASN A 264 -14.23 -16.14 -14.04
CA ASN A 264 -13.43 -15.91 -12.84
C ASN A 264 -13.17 -14.40 -12.60
N VAL A 265 -13.92 -13.83 -11.66
CA VAL A 265 -13.84 -12.42 -11.23
C VAL A 265 -12.41 -11.97 -10.91
N ARG A 266 -11.60 -12.81 -10.21
CA ARG A 266 -10.22 -12.44 -9.87
C ARG A 266 -9.35 -12.32 -11.11
N PHE A 267 -9.57 -13.19 -12.10
CA PHE A 267 -8.84 -13.19 -13.35
C PHE A 267 -9.23 -11.98 -14.22
N GLN A 268 -10.54 -11.72 -14.35
CA GLN A 268 -11.08 -10.53 -15.04
C GLN A 268 -10.52 -9.24 -14.44
N ARG A 269 -10.61 -9.06 -13.11
CA ARG A 269 -10.07 -7.90 -12.40
C ARG A 269 -8.60 -7.69 -12.69
N LYS A 270 -7.81 -8.77 -12.68
CA LYS A 270 -6.37 -8.70 -12.94
C LYS A 270 -6.05 -8.32 -14.39
N ALA A 271 -6.84 -8.84 -15.34
CA ALA A 271 -6.72 -8.47 -16.75
C ALA A 271 -7.08 -7.00 -16.97
N LEU A 272 -8.20 -6.51 -16.42
CA LEU A 272 -8.60 -5.10 -16.49
C LEU A 272 -7.53 -4.17 -15.91
N ASN A 273 -6.96 -4.52 -14.75
CA ASN A 273 -5.90 -3.71 -14.13
C ASN A 273 -4.59 -3.68 -14.96
N LEU A 274 -4.31 -4.73 -15.73
CA LEU A 274 -3.16 -4.73 -16.66
C LEU A 274 -3.48 -3.91 -17.92
N ILE A 275 -4.68 -4.05 -18.47
CA ILE A 275 -5.12 -3.28 -19.64
C ILE A 275 -5.08 -1.78 -19.31
N HIS A 276 -5.66 -1.37 -18.18
CA HIS A 276 -5.62 0.01 -17.72
C HIS A 276 -4.18 0.55 -17.62
N TYR A 277 -3.26 -0.25 -17.06
CA TYR A 277 -1.84 0.12 -17.01
C TYR A 277 -1.25 0.34 -18.41
N LEU A 278 -1.52 -0.57 -19.35
CA LEU A 278 -0.99 -0.48 -20.71
C LEU A 278 -1.53 0.74 -21.47
N LEU A 279 -2.84 1.01 -21.35
CA LEU A 279 -3.50 2.18 -21.95
C LEU A 279 -2.91 3.49 -21.41
N HIS A 280 -2.64 3.55 -20.10
CA HIS A 280 -2.08 4.74 -19.48
C HIS A 280 -0.62 5.00 -19.90
N GLU A 281 0.19 3.96 -20.05
CA GLU A 281 1.60 4.09 -20.43
C GLU A 281 1.78 4.42 -21.92
N ASN A 282 0.91 3.93 -22.80
CA ASN A 282 1.04 4.14 -24.25
C ASN A 282 -0.33 4.33 -24.92
N GLY A 283 -0.62 5.55 -25.35
CA GLY A 283 -1.86 5.86 -26.08
C GLY A 283 -2.04 5.09 -27.39
N SER A 284 -0.96 4.58 -28.02
CA SER A 284 -1.09 3.69 -29.18
C SER A 284 -1.89 2.42 -28.87
N ASP A 285 -1.88 1.97 -27.63
CA ASP A 285 -2.56 0.75 -27.21
C ASP A 285 -4.09 0.94 -27.19
N CYS A 286 -4.58 2.17 -27.08
CA CYS A 286 -6.00 2.49 -27.18
C CYS A 286 -6.56 2.03 -28.53
N SER A 287 -5.86 2.32 -29.64
CA SER A 287 -6.27 1.87 -30.97
C SER A 287 -6.36 0.35 -31.08
N VAL A 288 -5.35 -0.37 -30.59
CA VAL A 288 -5.29 -1.84 -30.60
C VAL A 288 -6.42 -2.44 -29.77
N VAL A 289 -6.68 -1.88 -28.58
CA VAL A 289 -7.74 -2.34 -27.67
C VAL A 289 -9.13 -2.09 -28.27
N SER A 290 -9.34 -0.95 -28.93
CA SER A 290 -10.58 -0.64 -29.63
C SER A 290 -10.81 -1.59 -30.82
N GLU A 291 -9.80 -1.85 -31.65
CA GLU A 291 -9.87 -2.77 -32.79
C GLU A 291 -10.14 -4.22 -32.37
N LEU A 292 -9.60 -4.65 -31.24
CA LEU A 292 -9.81 -6.00 -30.70
C LEU A 292 -11.19 -6.20 -30.03
N GLY A 293 -12.01 -5.14 -29.94
CA GLY A 293 -13.37 -5.20 -29.45
C GLY A 293 -13.51 -5.19 -27.93
N PHE A 294 -12.48 -4.77 -27.20
CA PHE A 294 -12.52 -4.64 -25.74
C PHE A 294 -13.63 -3.72 -25.21
N PRO A 295 -13.95 -2.56 -25.82
CA PRO A 295 -14.95 -1.66 -25.24
C PRO A 295 -16.31 -2.33 -25.02
N ARG A 296 -16.71 -3.21 -25.95
CA ARG A 296 -17.96 -3.97 -25.84
C ARG A 296 -17.96 -4.94 -24.65
N ILE A 297 -16.82 -5.60 -24.39
CA ILE A 297 -16.67 -6.51 -23.25
C ILE A 297 -16.63 -5.71 -21.95
N MET A 298 -15.89 -4.59 -21.91
CA MET A 298 -15.81 -3.72 -20.76
C MET A 298 -17.17 -3.10 -20.39
N MET A 299 -18.01 -2.75 -21.38
CA MET A 299 -19.39 -2.32 -21.11
C MET A 299 -20.19 -3.43 -20.41
N HIS A 300 -20.06 -4.69 -20.83
CA HIS A 300 -20.71 -5.80 -20.13
C HIS A 300 -20.20 -5.95 -18.69
N LEU A 301 -18.88 -5.85 -18.48
CA LEU A 301 -18.24 -5.96 -17.17
C LEU A 301 -18.54 -4.77 -16.25
N ALA A 302 -18.82 -3.58 -16.79
CA ALA A 302 -19.27 -2.42 -16.04
C ALA A 302 -20.65 -2.63 -15.38
N SER A 303 -21.41 -3.64 -15.83
CA SER A 303 -22.66 -4.10 -15.21
C SER A 303 -22.48 -5.33 -14.30
N SER A 304 -21.26 -5.77 -14.01
CA SER A 304 -20.99 -6.92 -13.13
C SER A 304 -21.52 -6.72 -11.71
N GLU A 305 -21.86 -7.79 -11.00
CA GLU A 305 -22.22 -7.73 -9.57
C GLU A 305 -20.99 -7.42 -8.69
N ASP A 306 -19.80 -7.77 -9.15
CA ASP A 306 -18.55 -7.51 -8.44
C ASP A 306 -18.09 -6.05 -8.61
N THR A 307 -17.99 -5.32 -7.50
CA THR A 307 -17.63 -3.89 -7.49
C THR A 307 -16.25 -3.64 -8.08
N GLU A 308 -15.26 -4.48 -7.78
CA GLU A 308 -13.90 -4.24 -8.25
C GLU A 308 -13.76 -4.48 -9.76
N VAL A 309 -14.47 -5.47 -10.32
CA VAL A 309 -14.55 -5.67 -11.78
C VAL A 309 -15.28 -4.52 -12.45
N ARG A 310 -16.43 -4.06 -11.90
CA ARG A 310 -17.14 -2.89 -12.45
C ARG A 310 -16.25 -1.66 -12.50
N GLU A 311 -15.62 -1.32 -11.38
CA GLU A 311 -14.75 -0.14 -11.28
C GLU A 311 -13.54 -0.24 -12.22
N ALA A 312 -12.92 -1.42 -12.31
CA ALA A 312 -11.81 -1.63 -13.22
C ALA A 312 -12.22 -1.52 -14.70
N ALA A 313 -13.44 -1.97 -15.05
CA ALA A 313 -13.99 -1.83 -16.39
C ALA A 313 -14.31 -0.36 -16.73
N LEU A 314 -14.94 0.36 -15.81
CA LEU A 314 -15.22 1.80 -15.94
C LEU A 314 -13.94 2.63 -16.06
N ARG A 315 -12.88 2.29 -15.29
CA ARG A 315 -11.55 2.90 -15.42
C ARG A 315 -10.98 2.73 -16.83
N CYS A 316 -11.07 1.53 -17.40
CA CYS A 316 -10.59 1.29 -18.77
C CYS A 316 -11.41 2.06 -19.81
N LEU A 317 -12.75 2.06 -19.69
CA LEU A 317 -13.62 2.82 -20.60
C LEU A 317 -13.35 4.32 -20.56
N LEU A 318 -13.10 4.88 -19.38
CA LEU A 318 -12.72 6.28 -19.22
C LEU A 318 -11.41 6.62 -19.92
N GLU A 319 -10.41 5.75 -19.81
CA GLU A 319 -9.12 6.01 -20.47
C GLU A 319 -9.23 5.91 -22.00
N LEU A 320 -10.06 5.00 -22.52
CA LEU A 320 -10.37 4.92 -23.95
C LEU A 320 -11.13 6.17 -24.44
N ALA A 321 -12.15 6.61 -23.70
CA ALA A 321 -12.90 7.82 -24.04
C ALA A 321 -12.02 9.07 -24.05
N ARG A 322 -11.07 9.19 -23.11
CA ARG A 322 -10.08 10.29 -23.08
C ARG A 322 -9.14 10.26 -24.28
N ASP A 323 -8.80 9.10 -24.80
CA ASP A 323 -7.96 9.00 -26.01
C ASP A 323 -8.76 9.34 -27.27
N GLU A 324 -10.01 8.91 -27.37
CA GLU A 324 -10.92 9.27 -28.48
C GLU A 324 -11.20 10.78 -28.54
N THR A 325 -11.20 11.51 -27.43
CA THR A 325 -11.26 12.99 -27.51
C THR A 325 -10.06 13.62 -28.22
N LYS A 326 -8.95 12.89 -28.38
CA LYS A 326 -7.74 13.31 -29.10
C LYS A 326 -7.73 12.81 -30.56
N GLY A 327 -8.51 11.79 -30.91
CA GLY A 327 -8.55 11.15 -32.23
C GLY A 327 -9.91 11.27 -32.90
N ALA A 328 -9.97 11.70 -34.16
CA ALA A 328 -11.22 12.08 -34.83
C ALA A 328 -12.16 10.94 -35.27
N ASP A 329 -11.96 9.68 -34.85
CA ASP A 329 -12.72 8.55 -35.41
C ASP A 329 -13.05 7.47 -34.37
N GLY A 330 -14.34 7.11 -34.28
CA GLY A 330 -14.90 6.07 -33.42
C GLY A 330 -15.25 6.54 -32.01
N ARG A 331 -16.42 7.15 -31.82
CA ARG A 331 -16.85 7.69 -30.51
C ARG A 331 -17.59 6.64 -29.68
N LEU A 332 -17.00 6.21 -28.57
CA LEU A 332 -17.73 5.61 -27.45
C LEU A 332 -18.89 6.52 -26.99
N GLY A 333 -18.75 7.84 -27.14
CA GLY A 333 -19.78 8.83 -26.85
C GLY A 333 -21.00 8.83 -27.78
N GLU A 334 -20.98 8.10 -28.89
CA GLU A 334 -22.14 7.91 -29.77
C GLU A 334 -22.87 6.57 -29.51
N ASP A 335 -22.36 5.75 -28.57
CA ASP A 335 -23.00 4.49 -28.21
C ASP A 335 -24.14 4.72 -27.21
N GLU A 336 -25.37 4.69 -27.71
CA GLU A 336 -26.60 4.73 -26.89
C GLU A 336 -26.59 3.66 -25.77
N LYS A 337 -25.89 2.53 -25.96
CA LYS A 337 -25.78 1.49 -24.92
C LYS A 337 -24.90 1.95 -23.77
N LEU A 338 -23.82 2.68 -24.04
CA LEU A 338 -22.98 3.25 -23.00
C LEU A 338 -23.78 4.29 -22.21
N LYS A 339 -24.55 5.14 -22.89
CA LYS A 339 -25.43 6.12 -22.24
C LYS A 339 -26.45 5.46 -21.32
N GLN A 340 -27.14 4.43 -21.83
CA GLN A 340 -28.13 3.67 -21.06
C GLN A 340 -27.47 3.01 -19.85
N LEU A 341 -26.32 2.36 -20.03
CA LEU A 341 -25.58 1.70 -18.95
C LEU A 341 -25.20 2.69 -17.85
N LEU A 342 -24.64 3.84 -18.21
CA LEU A 342 -24.28 4.86 -17.23
C LEU A 342 -25.52 5.39 -16.51
N GLN A 343 -26.63 5.60 -17.20
CA GLN A 343 -27.88 6.01 -16.59
C GLN A 343 -28.41 4.97 -15.59
N GLU A 344 -28.35 3.68 -15.93
CA GLU A 344 -28.72 2.58 -15.04
C GLU A 344 -27.83 2.54 -13.79
N ARG A 345 -26.51 2.72 -13.94
CA ARG A 345 -25.58 2.81 -12.81
C ARG A 345 -25.83 4.03 -11.94
N ILE A 346 -26.03 5.21 -12.53
CA ILE A 346 -26.35 6.45 -11.79
C ILE A 346 -27.65 6.28 -10.98
N ASN A 347 -28.66 5.65 -11.57
CA ASN A 347 -29.90 5.35 -10.87
C ASN A 347 -29.68 4.35 -9.72
N GLY A 348 -28.90 3.29 -9.94
CA GLY A 348 -28.53 2.32 -8.91
C GLY A 348 -27.80 2.96 -7.74
N ILE A 349 -26.79 3.79 -8.02
CA ILE A 349 -26.04 4.56 -7.02
C ILE A 349 -26.97 5.51 -6.25
N SER A 350 -27.90 6.18 -6.94
CA SER A 350 -28.85 7.12 -6.30
C SER A 350 -29.77 6.45 -5.27
N LEU A 351 -29.95 5.13 -5.35
CA LEU A 351 -30.80 4.35 -4.44
C LEU A 351 -30.01 3.69 -3.29
N MET A 352 -28.68 3.84 -3.26
CA MET A 352 -27.82 3.26 -2.23
C MET A 352 -27.96 3.97 -0.88
N SER A 353 -27.67 3.24 0.20
CA SER A 353 -27.58 3.81 1.55
C SER A 353 -26.34 4.73 1.68
N PRO A 354 -26.29 5.65 2.66
CA PRO A 354 -25.11 6.48 2.92
C PRO A 354 -23.82 5.69 3.15
N GLU A 355 -23.92 4.54 3.83
CA GLU A 355 -22.81 3.63 4.08
C GLU A 355 -22.30 3.01 2.76
N ASP A 356 -23.22 2.54 1.91
CA ASP A 356 -22.89 1.96 0.61
C ASP A 356 -22.35 3.00 -0.38
N LEU A 357 -22.82 4.26 -0.29
CA LEU A 357 -22.27 5.37 -1.06
C LEU A 357 -20.79 5.62 -0.70
N GLY A 358 -20.42 5.46 0.57
CA GLY A 358 -19.04 5.52 1.02
C GLY A 358 -18.17 4.46 0.34
N ALA A 359 -18.67 3.21 0.26
CA ALA A 359 -17.99 2.12 -0.41
C ALA A 359 -17.91 2.30 -1.94
N ALA A 360 -18.96 2.83 -2.57
CA ALA A 360 -19.03 3.07 -4.01
C ALA A 360 -18.40 4.41 -4.45
N ARG A 361 -17.46 4.97 -3.68
CA ARG A 361 -16.84 6.27 -3.97
C ARG A 361 -16.12 6.27 -5.31
N GLU A 362 -15.29 5.27 -5.59
CA GLU A 362 -14.54 5.19 -6.85
C GLU A 362 -15.50 5.05 -8.03
N GLU A 363 -16.49 4.13 -7.94
CA GLU A 363 -17.53 3.98 -8.95
C GLU A 363 -18.22 5.31 -9.28
N ARG A 364 -18.61 6.09 -8.26
CA ARG A 364 -19.24 7.42 -8.45
C ARG A 364 -18.38 8.38 -9.25
N GLN A 365 -17.09 8.48 -8.91
CA GLN A 365 -16.16 9.38 -9.59
C GLN A 365 -15.90 8.93 -11.04
N LEU A 366 -15.82 7.63 -11.27
CA LEU A 366 -15.59 7.06 -12.60
C LEU A 366 -16.79 7.26 -13.52
N VAL A 367 -18.00 6.99 -13.03
CA VAL A 367 -19.25 7.17 -13.79
C VAL A 367 -19.44 8.64 -14.18
N ASP A 368 -19.22 9.57 -13.24
CA ASP A 368 -19.32 11.00 -13.53
C ASP A 368 -18.24 11.46 -14.53
N SER A 369 -16.99 11.07 -14.31
CA SER A 369 -15.88 11.41 -15.20
C SER A 369 -16.11 10.88 -16.62
N LEU A 370 -16.61 9.65 -16.74
CA LEU A 370 -16.91 9.02 -18.02
C LEU A 370 -18.10 9.69 -18.72
N TRP A 371 -19.17 10.00 -17.97
CA TRP A 371 -20.31 10.75 -18.49
C TRP A 371 -19.89 12.12 -19.05
N ASN A 372 -19.14 12.89 -18.26
CA ASN A 372 -18.67 14.21 -18.66
C ASN A 372 -17.73 14.13 -19.87
N THR A 373 -16.82 13.15 -19.90
CA THR A 373 -15.89 12.94 -21.03
C THR A 373 -16.63 12.59 -22.32
N CYS A 374 -17.69 11.77 -22.24
CA CYS A 374 -18.43 11.32 -23.43
C CYS A 374 -19.46 12.36 -23.93
N TYR A 375 -20.15 13.05 -23.03
CA TYR A 375 -21.32 13.88 -23.39
C TYR A 375 -21.14 15.38 -23.17
N ASN A 376 -20.05 15.82 -22.52
CA ASN A 376 -19.79 17.22 -22.17
C ASN A 376 -20.92 17.88 -21.35
N GLU A 377 -21.63 17.08 -20.56
CA GLU A 377 -22.74 17.51 -19.70
C GLU A 377 -22.49 17.01 -18.26
N PRO A 378 -22.96 17.73 -17.23
CA PRO A 378 -22.87 17.25 -15.85
C PRO A 378 -23.73 15.99 -15.68
N SER A 379 -23.23 14.99 -14.93
CA SER A 379 -24.04 13.81 -14.63
C SER A 379 -25.13 14.14 -13.62
N SER A 380 -26.22 13.37 -13.60
CA SER A 380 -27.26 13.56 -12.58
C SER A 380 -26.80 13.23 -11.16
N LEU A 381 -25.62 12.60 -10.97
CA LEU A 381 -24.97 12.49 -9.66
C LEU A 381 -24.49 13.85 -9.15
N GLN A 382 -23.97 14.69 -10.05
CA GLN A 382 -23.56 16.05 -9.73
C GLN A 382 -24.74 16.92 -9.32
N GLU A 383 -25.84 16.85 -10.08
CA GLU A 383 -27.07 17.59 -9.80
C GLU A 383 -27.70 17.19 -8.45
N LYS A 384 -27.60 15.92 -8.07
CA LYS A 384 -28.10 15.39 -6.80
C LYS A 384 -27.16 15.62 -5.61
N GLY A 385 -25.99 16.24 -5.82
CA GLY A 385 -25.00 16.44 -4.77
C GLY A 385 -24.39 15.14 -4.23
N LEU A 386 -24.42 14.07 -5.04
CA LEU A 386 -23.91 12.75 -4.69
C LEU A 386 -22.47 12.53 -5.13
N LEU A 387 -21.79 13.54 -5.67
CA LEU A 387 -20.36 13.48 -5.99
C LEU A 387 -19.53 13.81 -4.75
N VAL A 388 -18.47 13.02 -4.53
CA VAL A 388 -17.46 13.34 -3.52
C VAL A 388 -16.64 14.52 -4.02
N LEU A 389 -16.70 15.64 -3.32
CA LEU A 389 -15.92 16.83 -3.69
C LEU A 389 -14.43 16.60 -3.38
N PRO A 390 -13.51 17.14 -4.20
CA PRO A 390 -12.09 17.12 -3.87
C PRO A 390 -11.86 17.87 -2.54
N GLY A 391 -11.48 17.15 -1.48
CA GLY A 391 -11.18 17.72 -0.16
C GLY A 391 -12.12 17.36 0.99
N GLU A 392 -13.16 16.54 0.79
CA GLU A 392 -13.98 16.01 1.90
C GLU A 392 -13.18 15.09 2.86
N ASP A 393 -12.00 14.61 2.43
CA ASP A 393 -11.02 13.90 3.26
C ASP A 393 -9.86 14.78 3.75
N ALA A 394 -9.92 16.11 3.55
CA ALA A 394 -8.92 16.97 4.14
C ALA A 394 -9.04 16.86 5.67
N LEU A 395 -7.99 16.35 6.32
CA LEU A 395 -7.88 16.37 7.77
C LEU A 395 -8.22 17.79 8.23
N PRO A 396 -9.13 17.97 9.21
CA PRO A 396 -9.43 19.30 9.71
C PRO A 396 -8.11 19.99 10.09
N PRO A 397 -7.94 21.29 9.76
CA PRO A 397 -6.68 21.97 9.97
C PRO A 397 -6.21 21.74 11.40
N ASP A 398 -4.97 21.28 11.54
CA ASP A 398 -4.39 20.96 12.85
C ASP A 398 -4.14 22.26 13.62
N VAL A 399 -5.19 22.72 14.28
CA VAL A 399 -5.17 23.86 15.21
C VAL A 399 -4.54 23.48 16.56
N ALA A 400 -4.36 22.18 16.85
CA ALA A 400 -3.82 21.72 18.13
C ALA A 400 -2.28 21.79 18.17
N SER A 401 -1.59 21.48 17.07
CA SER A 401 -0.13 21.62 17.01
C SER A 401 0.33 23.08 17.14
N GLN A 402 -0.47 24.05 16.71
CA GLN A 402 -0.16 25.49 16.88
C GLN A 402 -0.21 25.94 18.35
N HIS A 403 -0.94 25.24 19.21
CA HIS A 403 -1.07 25.58 20.64
C HIS A 403 -0.19 24.72 21.56
N PHE A 404 0.38 23.63 21.05
CA PHE A 404 1.17 22.66 21.82
C PHE A 404 2.56 22.40 21.25
N GLU A 405 3.13 23.35 20.49
CA GLU A 405 4.54 23.27 20.11
C GLU A 405 5.44 23.30 21.36
N PRO A 406 6.23 22.24 21.61
CA PRO A 406 7.24 22.28 22.67
C PRO A 406 8.33 23.28 22.26
N PRO A 407 8.91 24.06 23.20
CA PRO A 407 9.93 25.08 22.90
C PRO A 407 11.16 24.56 22.12
N LEU A 408 11.35 23.25 22.08
CA LEU A 408 12.47 22.58 21.42
C LEU A 408 12.32 22.49 19.89
N ARG A 409 11.10 22.55 19.32
CA ARG A 409 10.92 22.59 17.85
C ARG A 409 11.13 23.98 17.25
N ALA A 410 10.86 25.04 18.00
CA ALA A 410 11.08 26.42 17.57
C ALA A 410 12.57 26.76 17.34
N TRP A 411 13.51 25.96 17.87
CA TRP A 411 14.94 26.14 17.67
C TRP A 411 15.54 25.30 16.52
N ALA A 412 14.81 24.32 15.98
CA ALA A 412 15.30 23.49 14.88
C ALA A 412 15.01 24.08 13.48
N ALA A 413 14.06 25.03 13.39
CA ALA A 413 13.72 25.71 12.14
C ALA A 413 14.51 27.03 11.99
N ASN A 414 15.82 26.93 11.75
CA ASN A 414 16.56 27.84 10.87
C ASN A 414 18.07 27.51 10.84
N PRO A 415 18.56 26.95 9.72
CA PRO A 415 19.97 27.07 9.39
C PRO A 415 20.16 27.65 7.99
N SER A 416 19.90 28.95 7.80
CA SER A 416 20.62 29.79 6.81
C SER A 416 20.05 31.23 6.74
N ALA A 417 20.65 32.17 7.47
CA ALA A 417 20.81 33.56 7.05
C ALA A 417 21.75 34.26 8.04
N ASP A 418 23.05 34.05 7.85
CA ASP A 418 24.07 34.85 8.52
C ASP A 418 24.33 36.11 7.69
N LYS A 419 24.02 37.29 8.25
CA LYS A 419 24.75 38.57 8.06
C LYS A 419 24.19 39.69 8.96
N SER A 420 24.83 39.80 10.13
CA SER A 420 25.26 41.03 10.84
C SER A 420 24.27 41.92 11.62
N PRO A 421 24.72 42.57 12.71
CA PRO A 421 23.92 42.88 13.89
C PRO A 421 23.57 44.37 14.03
N ASP A 422 22.47 44.71 14.73
CA ASP A 422 22.42 45.98 15.46
C ASP A 422 21.47 45.98 16.68
N THR A 423 22.12 46.12 17.84
CA THR A 423 21.75 46.84 19.07
C THR A 423 20.38 46.70 19.77
N LYS A 424 20.51 46.33 21.07
CA LYS A 424 19.85 46.84 22.30
C LYS A 424 18.67 46.05 22.93
N LYS A 425 19.10 45.29 23.96
CA LYS A 425 18.62 45.23 25.37
C LYS A 425 17.17 44.81 25.69
N LYS A 426 17.10 43.57 26.24
CA LYS A 426 16.31 43.02 27.38
C LYS A 426 15.51 44.04 28.20
N GLU A 427 14.29 43.73 28.65
CA GLU A 427 14.07 43.01 29.91
C GLU A 427 12.73 42.24 30.00
N THR A 428 12.77 41.19 30.82
CA THR A 428 11.80 40.13 31.18
C THR A 428 10.56 40.58 31.96
N PRO A 429 9.42 39.84 31.93
CA PRO A 429 8.43 39.88 33.00
C PRO A 429 8.45 38.63 33.88
N LEU A 430 8.61 38.85 35.20
CA LEU A 430 8.44 37.88 36.27
C LEU A 430 6.97 37.86 36.75
N LEU A 431 6.40 36.64 36.76
CA LEU A 431 5.58 35.97 37.80
C LEU A 431 4.55 36.72 38.68
N LEU A 432 3.41 36.02 38.81
CA LEU A 432 2.49 35.89 39.97
C LEU A 432 1.52 37.04 40.29
N GLY A 433 0.23 36.71 40.23
CA GLY A 433 -0.86 37.55 40.73
C GLY A 433 -1.12 37.37 42.23
N ALA A 434 -1.77 38.38 42.82
CA ALA A 434 -2.64 38.26 43.98
C ALA A 434 -3.49 39.54 44.16
N GLY A 435 -4.82 39.33 44.20
CA GLY A 435 -5.93 40.02 44.91
C GLY A 435 -5.97 41.52 45.30
N PRO A 436 -7.18 42.02 45.67
CA PRO A 436 -7.60 43.45 45.61
C PRO A 436 -7.81 44.11 47.00
N PRO A 437 -8.59 45.21 47.12
CA PRO A 437 -8.33 46.66 46.93
C PRO A 437 -8.21 47.40 48.33
N PRO A 438 -8.26 48.76 48.51
CA PRO A 438 -9.54 49.53 48.45
C PRO A 438 -9.48 51.09 48.28
N VAL A 439 -10.66 51.74 48.22
CA VAL A 439 -11.09 53.13 48.61
C VAL A 439 -10.43 54.35 47.91
N ALA A 440 -11.11 55.19 47.10
CA ALA A 440 -12.22 56.18 47.27
C ALA A 440 -11.81 57.61 47.69
N ALA A 441 -12.67 58.56 47.26
CA ALA A 441 -12.72 60.02 47.50
C ALA A 441 -11.80 60.90 46.62
N ASP A 442 -12.19 62.05 46.06
CA ASP A 442 -13.45 62.76 45.83
C ASP A 442 -13.04 64.08 45.17
N SER A 443 -13.78 64.62 44.20
CA SER A 443 -14.06 66.08 44.08
C SER A 443 -14.98 66.41 42.90
N GLN A 444 -16.26 66.56 43.24
CA GLN A 444 -17.20 67.66 42.90
C GLN A 444 -16.90 68.62 41.72
N ASN A 445 -17.83 68.69 40.76
CA ASN A 445 -18.75 69.82 40.47
C ASN A 445 -19.34 69.63 39.06
N ASN A 446 -20.65 69.38 38.88
CA ASN A 446 -21.83 70.28 38.94
C ASN A 446 -22.18 70.95 37.60
N SER A 447 -23.48 70.90 37.26
CA SER A 447 -24.23 71.55 36.16
C SER A 447 -23.74 71.29 34.72
N GLY A 448 -24.53 70.83 33.74
CA GLY A 448 -25.98 70.91 33.58
C GLY A 448 -26.32 72.01 32.57
N VAL A 449 -26.83 71.58 31.40
CA VAL A 449 -27.71 72.32 30.46
C VAL A 449 -27.09 73.09 29.28
N GLY A 450 -27.66 72.83 28.09
CA GLY A 450 -27.70 73.72 26.92
C GLY A 450 -27.22 73.04 25.63
N GLU A 451 -28.04 72.23 25.00
CA GLU A 451 -28.88 72.57 23.83
C GLU A 451 -28.15 72.57 22.48
N ASP A 452 -28.70 71.71 21.62
CA ASP A 452 -28.42 71.57 20.19
C ASP A 452 -28.65 72.88 19.43
N ALA A 453 -27.84 73.13 18.40
CA ALA A 453 -28.34 73.09 17.02
C ALA A 453 -27.29 73.57 16.00
N ASN A 454 -27.32 72.84 14.88
CA ASN A 454 -27.16 73.31 13.52
C ASN A 454 -25.76 73.37 12.90
N GLY A 455 -25.59 72.54 11.87
CA GLY A 455 -25.56 73.12 10.53
C GLY A 455 -24.22 73.10 9.79
N GLN A 456 -24.06 72.03 9.01
CA GLN A 456 -23.62 72.04 7.61
C GLN A 456 -22.21 72.48 7.20
N LEU A 457 -21.59 71.55 6.45
CA LEU A 457 -20.83 71.73 5.21
C LEU A 457 -19.67 72.74 5.20
N ASN A 458 -18.44 72.24 5.07
CA ASN A 458 -17.80 72.09 3.75
C ASN A 458 -16.33 71.63 3.86
N ARG A 459 -15.97 70.75 2.93
CA ARG A 459 -14.64 70.29 2.49
C ARG A 459 -13.94 69.22 3.32
#